data_AF-A0A3N6G181-F1
#
_entry.id   AF-A0A3N6G181-F1
#
_cell.length_a   1.000
_cell.length_b   1.000
_cell.length_c   1.000
_cell.angle_alpha   90.00
_cell.angle_beta   90.00
_cell.angle_gamma   90.00
#
_symmetry.space_group_name_H-M   'P 1'
#
loop_
_entity.id
_entity.type
_entity.pdbx_description
1 polymer ?
#
loop_
_entity_poly.entity_id
_entity_poly.type
_entity_poly.pdbx_seq_one_letter_code
_entity_poly.pdbx_strand_id
1 'polypeptide(L)'
;MRSGWSKGELARQVNRRARQMGAHHISTDTSRVRRWLDGEQPREPIPRILSELFSERFGSVVAIEDLGLRSAHQSPSVSGVDLPWAGPQTVALLSEFSRSDLMLARRGFLGSSLALAAGPALIEPMQRWLVPVSAAGPAEPDPATARRPSRLSGPELDLLESTTAMFRQWDAQCGGGLRRKAVVGQLHEVTDLLQEPQPEATAKRLFRCAAELAELAGWMSYDVGLQPTAQKYFVLALHASKEAGDKPLGSYVLSSMSRQMIHLGRPDDALELIHLAQYGSRDCATPRTQAMLYAMEARAYANMGQPSKCKRAVRMAEDTFLDVGIDGEPEPDWIRFFSEAELNGENSHSYRDLAYVAGRSPTYASLAEPLMEKAVQLFGDDDEHQRSYALNLIGLATVHLLKREPEQSTVLAEKALRVARKIRSERVNTRLRKTVDTAARDFGDIPDVAELTDLLTEQLPETAEAV
;
A
#
# COMPACT_ATOMS: atom_id res chain seq x y z
N MET A 1 25.20 -2.47 -32.17
CA MET A 1 24.99 -1.51 -33.28
C MET A 1 26.05 -0.41 -33.22
N ARG A 2 26.39 0.25 -34.32
CA ARG A 2 27.30 1.42 -34.33
C ARG A 2 26.52 2.65 -34.80
N SER A 3 26.61 3.78 -34.09
CA SER A 3 25.88 5.01 -34.44
C SER A 3 26.37 5.68 -35.72
N GLY A 4 27.61 5.41 -36.11
CA GLY A 4 28.28 6.03 -37.25
C GLY A 4 28.74 7.47 -37.00
N TRP A 5 28.53 8.01 -35.80
CA TRP A 5 28.97 9.37 -35.46
C TRP A 5 30.48 9.41 -35.20
N SER A 6 31.14 10.38 -35.81
CA SER A 6 32.48 10.78 -35.36
C SER A 6 32.40 11.43 -33.97
N LYS A 7 33.51 11.45 -33.22
CA LYS A 7 33.59 12.13 -31.90
C LYS A 7 33.14 13.60 -32.00
N GLY A 8 33.52 14.28 -33.08
CA GLY A 8 33.16 15.68 -33.31
C GLY A 8 31.69 15.86 -33.74
N GLU A 9 31.08 14.84 -34.32
CA GLU A 9 29.64 14.86 -34.62
C GLU A 9 28.80 14.62 -33.36
N LEU A 10 29.18 13.65 -32.52
CA LEU A 10 28.53 13.44 -31.23
C LEU A 10 28.60 14.69 -30.35
N ALA A 11 29.77 15.34 -30.26
CA ALA A 11 29.94 16.60 -29.52
C ALA A 11 28.99 17.70 -30.03
N ARG A 12 28.83 17.83 -31.36
CA ARG A 12 27.91 18.80 -31.98
C ARG A 12 26.45 18.48 -31.67
N GLN A 13 26.05 17.21 -31.69
CA GLN A 13 24.68 16.80 -31.36
C GLN A 13 24.35 17.05 -29.89
N VAL A 14 25.27 16.72 -28.97
CA VAL A 14 25.13 17.00 -27.53
C VAL A 14 24.95 18.50 -27.29
N ASN A 15 25.78 19.35 -27.89
CA ASN A 15 25.66 20.81 -27.74
C ASN A 15 24.35 21.35 -28.31
N ARG A 16 23.87 20.77 -29.42
CA ARG A 16 22.59 21.16 -30.03
C ARG A 16 21.42 20.83 -29.10
N ARG A 17 21.36 19.61 -28.58
CA ARG A 17 20.32 19.17 -27.64
C ARG A 17 20.38 19.96 -26.33
N ALA A 18 21.59 20.19 -25.80
CA ALA A 18 21.78 21.02 -24.61
C ALA A 18 21.19 22.44 -24.78
N ARG A 19 21.40 23.07 -25.94
CA ARG A 19 20.81 24.39 -26.25
C ARG A 19 19.29 24.34 -26.36
N GLN A 20 18.73 23.28 -26.94
CA GLN A 20 17.27 23.09 -27.01
C GLN A 20 16.64 22.94 -25.62
N MET A 21 17.39 22.37 -24.66
CA MET A 21 16.96 22.19 -23.27
C MET A 21 17.26 23.41 -22.37
N GLY A 22 17.73 24.53 -22.93
CA GLY A 22 18.11 25.73 -22.14
C GLY A 22 19.41 25.60 -21.35
N ALA A 23 20.17 24.51 -21.52
CA ALA A 23 21.44 24.27 -20.83
C ALA A 23 22.62 24.92 -21.57
N HIS A 24 22.61 26.25 -21.67
CA HIS A 24 23.61 27.03 -22.42
C HIS A 24 25.04 26.96 -21.86
N HIS A 25 25.21 26.51 -20.62
CA HIS A 25 26.51 26.32 -19.97
C HIS A 25 27.28 25.08 -20.48
N ILE A 26 26.63 24.22 -21.26
CA ILE A 26 27.23 22.99 -21.78
C ILE A 26 27.96 23.28 -23.09
N SER A 27 29.27 23.01 -23.08
CA SER A 27 30.13 23.06 -24.26
C SER A 27 30.99 21.79 -24.31
N THR A 28 30.57 20.85 -25.16
CA THR A 28 31.22 19.57 -25.41
C THR A 28 32.07 19.65 -26.67
N ASP A 29 33.27 19.09 -26.62
CA ASP A 29 34.19 18.98 -27.76
C ASP A 29 34.61 17.52 -28.00
N THR A 30 35.45 17.32 -29.02
CA THR A 30 36.01 16.00 -29.36
C THR A 30 36.81 15.38 -28.22
N SER A 31 37.48 16.21 -27.41
CA SER A 31 38.30 15.79 -26.28
C SER A 31 37.44 15.26 -25.14
N ARG A 32 36.32 15.91 -24.80
CA ARG A 32 35.35 15.41 -23.82
C ARG A 32 34.73 14.08 -24.25
N VAL A 33 34.31 13.97 -25.50
CA VAL A 33 33.77 12.71 -26.03
C VAL A 33 34.78 11.58 -25.94
N ARG A 34 36.07 11.87 -26.21
CA ARG A 34 37.14 10.89 -26.02
C ARG A 34 37.25 10.45 -24.55
N ARG A 35 37.24 11.39 -23.61
CA ARG A 35 37.31 11.08 -22.17
C ARG A 35 36.16 10.18 -21.71
N TRP A 36 34.94 10.37 -22.23
CA TRP A 36 33.80 9.50 -21.92
C TRP A 36 33.99 8.08 -22.45
N LEU A 37 34.50 7.94 -23.68
CA LEU A 37 34.83 6.63 -24.25
C LEU A 37 35.96 5.93 -23.48
N ASP A 38 36.85 6.71 -22.87
CA ASP A 38 37.94 6.22 -22.00
C ASP A 38 37.44 5.93 -20.55
N GLY A 39 36.12 6.05 -20.29
CA GLY A 39 35.47 5.64 -19.04
C GLY A 39 35.08 6.78 -18.09
N GLU A 40 35.34 8.05 -18.44
CA GLU A 40 34.94 9.19 -17.63
C GLU A 40 33.42 9.37 -17.61
N GLN A 41 32.86 9.59 -16.42
CA GLN A 41 31.43 9.75 -16.21
C GLN A 41 31.03 11.23 -16.33
N PRO A 42 30.25 11.63 -17.36
CA PRO A 42 29.79 12.99 -17.49
C PRO A 42 28.72 13.33 -16.44
N ARG A 43 28.68 14.59 -16.01
CA ARG A 43 27.64 15.11 -15.10
C ARG A 43 26.34 15.44 -15.86
N GLU A 44 25.22 15.46 -15.14
CA GLU A 44 23.93 15.94 -15.67
C GLU A 44 24.06 17.32 -16.32
N PRO A 45 23.31 17.60 -17.41
CA PRO A 45 22.32 16.74 -18.09
C PRO A 45 22.90 15.82 -19.18
N ILE A 46 24.22 15.64 -19.27
CA ILE A 46 24.87 14.99 -20.42
C ILE A 46 24.51 13.49 -20.56
N PRO A 47 24.46 12.65 -19.50
CA PRO A 47 24.03 11.26 -19.62
C PRO A 47 22.64 11.11 -20.26
N ARG A 48 21.69 11.95 -19.85
CA ARG A 48 20.33 11.99 -20.41
C ARG A 48 20.33 12.39 -21.88
N ILE A 49 21.07 13.45 -22.23
CA ILE A 49 21.20 13.90 -23.63
C ILE A 49 21.76 12.77 -24.52
N LEU A 50 22.76 12.02 -24.03
CA LEU A 50 23.34 10.90 -24.77
C LEU A 50 22.33 9.77 -24.95
N SER A 51 21.63 9.37 -23.89
CA SER A 51 20.57 8.36 -23.95
C SER A 51 19.48 8.71 -24.97
N GLU A 52 18.99 9.96 -24.97
CA GLU A 52 18.00 10.43 -25.95
C GLU A 52 18.54 10.40 -27.38
N LEU A 53 19.75 10.93 -27.60
CA LEU A 53 20.38 10.98 -28.93
C LEU A 53 20.60 9.59 -29.51
N PHE A 54 21.10 8.64 -28.72
CA PHE A 54 21.31 7.27 -29.18
C PHE A 54 19.99 6.52 -29.37
N SER A 55 18.98 6.77 -28.54
CA SER A 55 17.64 6.19 -28.70
C SER A 55 17.00 6.61 -30.02
N GLU A 56 17.03 7.90 -30.33
CA GLU A 56 16.56 8.44 -31.61
C GLU A 56 17.35 7.88 -32.78
N ARG A 57 18.67 7.71 -32.63
CA ARG A 57 19.54 7.21 -33.69
C ARG A 57 19.30 5.75 -34.03
N PHE A 58 19.02 4.91 -33.05
CA PHE A 58 18.84 3.47 -33.25
C PHE A 58 17.37 3.05 -33.42
N GLY A 59 16.42 3.96 -33.19
CA GLY A 59 14.99 3.64 -33.28
C GLY A 59 14.51 2.69 -32.16
N SER A 60 15.29 2.55 -31.10
CA SER A 60 15.02 1.72 -29.92
C SER A 60 15.51 2.45 -28.68
N VAL A 61 14.87 2.25 -27.53
CA VAL A 61 15.30 2.87 -26.28
C VAL A 61 16.71 2.38 -25.92
N VAL A 62 17.63 3.32 -25.70
CA VAL A 62 18.99 3.09 -25.20
C VAL A 62 19.11 3.78 -23.85
N ALA A 63 19.21 2.98 -22.79
CA ALA A 63 19.32 3.48 -21.42
C ALA A 63 20.71 4.10 -21.16
N ILE A 64 20.85 4.85 -20.07
CA ILE A 64 22.13 5.47 -19.70
C ILE A 64 23.18 4.38 -19.39
N GLU A 65 22.72 3.30 -18.77
CA GLU A 65 23.51 2.13 -18.40
C GLU A 65 23.99 1.36 -19.64
N ASP A 66 23.17 1.29 -20.70
CA ASP A 66 23.53 0.66 -21.98
C ASP A 66 24.70 1.38 -22.68
N LEU A 67 24.89 2.67 -22.36
CA LEU A 67 26.01 3.47 -22.85
C LEU A 67 27.27 3.33 -21.96
N GLY A 68 27.22 2.49 -20.93
CA GLY A 68 28.29 2.38 -19.92
C GLY A 68 28.42 3.62 -19.02
N LEU A 69 27.39 4.47 -19.01
CA LEU A 69 27.34 5.66 -18.18
C LEU A 69 26.61 5.33 -16.88
N ARG A 70 27.04 5.98 -15.80
CA ARG A 70 26.33 5.96 -14.53
C ARG A 70 25.20 6.96 -14.64
N SER A 71 23.96 6.50 -14.48
CA SER A 71 22.87 7.40 -14.10
C SER A 71 23.31 8.12 -12.84
N ALA A 72 23.03 9.42 -12.73
CA ALA A 72 23.30 10.14 -11.49
C ALA A 72 22.75 9.29 -10.35
N HIS A 73 23.60 8.96 -9.37
CA HIS A 73 23.06 8.57 -8.07
C HIS A 73 22.09 9.69 -7.70
N GLN A 74 20.80 9.41 -7.76
CA GLN A 74 19.85 10.17 -6.98
C GLN A 74 20.46 10.19 -5.59
N SER A 75 20.68 11.39 -5.04
CA SER A 75 21.11 11.53 -3.66
C SER A 75 20.32 10.52 -2.81
N PRO A 76 20.92 9.84 -1.83
CA PRO A 76 20.21 8.88 -0.97
C PRO A 76 19.04 9.49 -0.17
N SER A 77 18.78 10.79 -0.34
CA SER A 77 17.68 11.54 0.23
C SER A 77 16.54 11.69 -0.78
N VAL A 78 15.64 10.72 -0.80
CA VAL A 78 14.20 10.84 -0.56
C VAL A 78 13.71 9.41 -0.74
N SER A 79 13.58 8.66 0.36
CA SER A 79 12.58 7.59 0.37
C SER A 79 11.33 8.23 -0.23
N GLY A 80 10.63 7.60 -1.18
CA GLY A 80 9.47 8.20 -1.86
C GLY A 80 8.30 8.60 -0.92
N VAL A 81 8.56 8.64 0.38
CA VAL A 81 7.72 8.87 1.54
C VAL A 81 7.97 10.24 2.20
N ASP A 82 9.16 10.86 2.07
CA ASP A 82 9.38 12.23 2.58
C ASP A 82 8.90 13.28 1.56
N LEU A 83 7.60 13.56 1.59
CA LEU A 83 6.91 14.45 0.66
C LEU A 83 6.58 15.79 1.32
N PRO A 84 6.49 16.89 0.55
CA PRO A 84 6.02 18.16 1.08
C PRO A 84 4.58 18.05 1.60
N TRP A 85 4.34 18.48 2.83
CA TRP A 85 3.02 18.49 3.47
C TRP A 85 2.24 19.76 3.14
N ALA A 86 1.87 19.91 1.87
CA ALA A 86 1.09 21.04 1.37
C ALA A 86 0.20 20.63 0.20
N GLY A 87 -1.05 21.12 0.18
CA GLY A 87 -2.09 20.76 -0.77
C GLY A 87 -1.64 20.71 -2.24
N PRO A 88 -1.07 21.78 -2.82
CA PRO A 88 -0.66 21.78 -4.22
C PRO A 88 0.37 20.69 -4.55
N GLN A 89 1.30 20.41 -3.64
CA GLN A 89 2.32 19.37 -3.79
C GLN A 89 1.69 17.97 -3.67
N THR A 90 0.76 17.78 -2.73
CA THR A 90 -0.03 16.54 -2.60
C THR A 90 -0.76 16.22 -3.90
N VAL A 91 -1.44 17.21 -4.50
CA VAL A 91 -2.15 17.05 -5.78
C VAL A 91 -1.20 16.72 -6.93
N ALA A 92 -0.06 17.42 -7.03
CA ALA A 92 0.93 17.14 -8.06
C ALA A 92 1.47 15.69 -7.97
N LEU A 93 1.80 15.24 -6.76
CA LEU A 93 2.33 13.90 -6.51
C LEU A 93 1.30 12.80 -6.76
N LEU A 94 0.04 13.02 -6.36
CA LEU A 94 -1.07 12.12 -6.67
C LEU A 94 -1.25 11.99 -8.19
N SER A 95 -1.21 13.10 -8.94
CA SER A 95 -1.40 13.10 -10.39
C SER A 95 -0.25 12.40 -11.11
N GLU A 96 0.99 12.71 -10.72
CA GLU A 96 2.20 12.10 -11.30
C GLU A 96 2.22 10.59 -11.05
N PHE A 97 1.96 10.16 -9.81
CA PHE A 97 2.04 8.75 -9.45
C PHE A 97 0.91 7.93 -10.06
N SER A 98 -0.35 8.40 -9.98
CA SER A 98 -1.50 7.71 -10.59
C SER A 98 -1.37 7.60 -12.11
N ARG A 99 -0.93 8.67 -12.79
CA ARG A 99 -0.65 8.65 -14.24
C ARG A 99 0.44 7.64 -14.59
N SER A 100 1.55 7.67 -13.85
CA SER A 100 2.68 6.76 -14.08
C SER A 100 2.24 5.31 -13.92
N ASP A 101 1.49 4.99 -12.88
CA ASP A 101 0.99 3.64 -12.63
C ASP A 101 0.04 3.14 -13.74
N LEU A 102 -0.86 4.00 -14.22
CA LEU A 102 -1.75 3.68 -15.36
C LEU A 102 -0.98 3.42 -16.66
N MET A 103 0.08 4.20 -16.93
CA MET A 103 0.87 4.09 -18.16
C MET A 103 1.82 2.88 -18.13
N LEU A 104 2.37 2.55 -16.96
CA LEU A 104 3.41 1.52 -16.80
C LEU A 104 2.83 0.10 -16.68
N ALA A 105 1.54 -0.03 -16.40
CA ALA A 105 0.83 -1.31 -16.45
C ALA A 105 0.73 -1.94 -17.86
N ARG A 106 1.32 -1.33 -18.89
CA ARG A 106 1.53 -1.92 -20.23
C ARG A 106 2.93 -2.52 -20.45
N ARG A 107 3.94 -2.24 -19.60
CA ARG A 107 5.33 -2.64 -19.84
C ARG A 107 6.15 -3.10 -18.62
N GLY A 108 5.53 -3.30 -17.45
CA GLY A 108 6.22 -3.94 -16.31
C GLY A 108 7.43 -3.17 -15.75
N PHE A 109 7.53 -1.87 -16.02
CA PHE A 109 8.69 -1.06 -15.64
C PHE A 109 8.33 -0.02 -14.57
N LEU A 110 7.99 -0.50 -13.35
CA LEU A 110 8.09 0.28 -12.11
C LEU A 110 9.12 -0.36 -11.16
N GLY A 111 10.14 -1.02 -11.74
CA GLY A 111 10.99 -1.96 -11.00
C GLY A 111 12.30 -1.41 -10.46
N SER A 112 12.74 -0.19 -10.78
CA SER A 112 14.11 0.24 -10.44
C SER A 112 14.25 1.49 -9.56
N SER A 113 13.17 2.16 -9.14
CA SER A 113 13.30 3.40 -8.34
C SER A 113 12.32 3.59 -7.17
N LEU A 114 11.36 2.68 -6.95
CA LEU A 114 10.52 2.70 -5.74
C LEU A 114 11.09 1.75 -4.70
N ALA A 115 11.73 2.30 -3.68
CA ALA A 115 12.20 1.55 -2.52
C ALA A 115 11.21 1.68 -1.35
N LEU A 116 11.02 0.58 -0.61
CA LEU A 116 10.30 0.60 0.67
C LEU A 116 11.10 1.40 1.71
N ALA A 117 10.43 2.39 2.31
CA ALA A 117 10.91 3.11 3.46
C ALA A 117 10.71 2.31 4.75
N ALA A 118 11.59 2.54 5.71
CA ALA A 118 11.69 1.78 6.95
C ALA A 118 12.34 2.64 8.04
N GLY A 119 11.92 2.42 9.28
CA GLY A 119 12.53 3.01 10.46
C GLY A 119 12.33 4.52 10.46
N PRO A 120 13.34 5.32 10.86
CA PRO A 120 13.25 6.77 10.84
C PRO A 120 12.83 7.36 9.48
N ALA A 121 13.30 6.76 8.37
CA ALA A 121 12.97 7.21 7.01
C ALA A 121 11.50 7.01 6.62
N LEU A 122 10.73 6.22 7.39
CA LEU A 122 9.28 6.08 7.28
C LEU A 122 8.58 6.89 8.38
N ILE A 123 9.01 6.75 9.64
CA ILE A 123 8.29 7.30 10.79
C ILE A 123 8.38 8.83 10.86
N GLU A 124 9.56 9.43 10.66
CA GLU A 124 9.73 10.88 10.80
C GLU A 124 8.86 11.70 9.81
N PRO A 125 8.76 11.34 8.52
CA PRO A 125 7.81 12.00 7.63
C PRO A 125 6.37 11.89 8.11
N MET A 126 5.95 10.71 8.59
CA MET A 126 4.56 10.45 8.99
C MET A 126 4.15 11.24 10.25
N GLN A 127 5.08 11.48 11.18
CA GLN A 127 4.83 12.32 12.37
C GLN A 127 4.33 13.73 12.01
N ARG A 128 4.71 14.26 10.84
CA ARG A 128 4.25 15.57 10.37
C ARG A 128 2.75 15.60 10.11
N TRP A 129 2.08 14.46 10.01
CA TRP A 129 0.62 14.38 9.97
C TRP A 129 -0.05 15.08 11.17
N LEU A 130 0.55 14.99 12.37
CA LEU A 130 0.03 15.61 13.59
C LEU A 130 0.13 17.13 13.60
N VAL A 131 1.06 17.70 12.83
CA VAL A 131 1.26 19.16 12.79
C VAL A 131 0.02 19.75 12.13
N PRO A 132 -0.73 20.65 12.80
CA PRO A 132 -1.87 21.32 12.18
C PRO A 132 -1.44 21.92 10.84
N VAL A 133 -2.28 21.80 9.81
CA VAL A 133 -2.06 22.56 8.58
C VAL A 133 -2.09 24.01 9.02
N SER A 134 -0.92 24.66 9.05
CA SER A 134 -0.87 26.08 9.32
C SER A 134 -1.68 26.68 8.19
N ALA A 135 -2.85 27.24 8.50
CA ALA A 135 -3.43 28.23 7.63
C ALA A 135 -2.30 29.24 7.44
N ALA A 136 -1.69 29.29 6.26
CA ALA A 136 -0.94 30.47 5.89
C ALA A 136 -1.87 31.63 6.26
N GLY A 137 -1.48 32.44 7.25
CA GLY A 137 -2.33 33.49 7.79
C GLY A 137 -2.95 34.23 6.61
N PRO A 138 -4.26 34.53 6.65
CA PRO A 138 -5.11 34.65 5.47
C PRO A 138 -4.35 35.40 4.37
N ALA A 139 -3.82 34.66 3.40
CA ALA A 139 -3.62 35.25 2.10
C ALA A 139 -5.04 35.59 1.71
N GLU A 140 -5.39 36.89 1.74
CA GLU A 140 -6.72 37.35 1.38
C GLU A 140 -7.15 36.56 0.16
N PRO A 141 -8.21 35.74 0.26
CA PRO A 141 -8.64 34.96 -0.88
C PRO A 141 -8.83 35.96 -2.00
N ASP A 142 -8.10 35.78 -3.10
CA ASP A 142 -8.27 36.64 -4.27
C ASP A 142 -9.79 36.70 -4.52
N PRO A 143 -10.43 37.88 -4.44
CA PRO A 143 -11.88 37.96 -4.56
C PRO A 143 -12.39 37.36 -5.88
N ALA A 144 -11.50 37.14 -6.87
CA ALA A 144 -11.77 36.41 -8.08
C ALA A 144 -11.94 34.88 -7.91
N THR A 145 -11.25 34.21 -6.95
CA THR A 145 -11.40 32.77 -6.70
C THR A 145 -12.55 32.45 -5.77
N ALA A 146 -12.80 33.29 -4.74
CA ALA A 146 -13.93 33.13 -3.82
C ALA A 146 -15.31 33.32 -4.49
N ARG A 147 -15.35 34.01 -5.65
CA ARG A 147 -16.59 34.29 -6.41
C ARG A 147 -16.77 33.42 -7.64
N ARG A 148 -15.84 32.50 -7.96
CA ARG A 148 -16.03 31.57 -9.07
C ARG A 148 -16.91 30.43 -8.60
N PRO A 149 -18.09 30.21 -9.22
CA PRO A 149 -18.86 29.01 -8.94
C PRO A 149 -17.99 27.79 -9.25
N SER A 150 -17.96 26.83 -8.34
CA SER A 150 -17.43 25.50 -8.60
C SER A 150 -18.04 25.00 -9.90
N ARG A 151 -17.20 24.56 -10.85
CA ARG A 151 -17.70 23.87 -12.05
C ARG A 151 -18.32 22.52 -11.70
N LEU A 152 -17.95 21.96 -10.54
CA LEU A 152 -18.50 20.74 -9.99
C LEU A 152 -19.76 21.05 -9.17
N SER A 153 -20.87 20.48 -9.58
CA SER A 153 -22.14 20.53 -8.84
C SER A 153 -22.11 19.61 -7.62
N GLY A 154 -22.99 19.87 -6.65
CA GLY A 154 -23.17 18.99 -5.48
C GLY A 154 -23.44 17.53 -5.86
N PRO A 155 -24.38 17.24 -6.78
CA PRO A 155 -24.67 15.88 -7.23
C PRO A 155 -23.48 15.16 -7.90
N GLU A 156 -22.62 15.88 -8.64
CA GLU A 156 -21.41 15.28 -9.21
C GLU A 156 -20.42 14.88 -8.11
N LEU A 157 -20.31 15.69 -7.06
CA LEU A 157 -19.46 15.36 -5.91
C LEU A 157 -20.01 14.17 -5.10
N ASP A 158 -21.33 14.11 -4.90
CA ASP A 158 -21.99 12.95 -4.27
C ASP A 158 -21.79 11.67 -5.11
N LEU A 159 -21.75 11.80 -6.45
CA LEU A 159 -21.44 10.69 -7.35
C LEU A 159 -20.00 10.19 -7.19
N LEU A 160 -19.02 11.08 -7.04
CA LEU A 160 -17.63 10.69 -6.77
C LEU A 160 -17.48 9.95 -5.44
N GLU A 161 -18.15 10.42 -4.39
CA GLU A 161 -18.16 9.79 -3.07
C GLU A 161 -18.82 8.40 -3.10
N SER A 162 -19.99 8.28 -3.74
CA SER A 162 -20.68 6.98 -3.89
C SER A 162 -19.92 6.00 -4.79
N THR A 163 -19.23 6.48 -5.82
CA THR A 163 -18.34 5.65 -6.65
C THR A 163 -17.17 5.12 -5.84
N THR A 164 -16.62 5.91 -4.92
CA THR A 164 -15.54 5.47 -4.02
C THR A 164 -16.00 4.34 -3.10
N ALA A 165 -17.19 4.47 -2.51
CA ALA A 165 -17.81 3.39 -1.71
C ALA A 165 -18.06 2.13 -2.55
N MET A 166 -18.53 2.28 -3.79
CA MET A 166 -18.74 1.15 -4.72
C MET A 166 -17.44 0.41 -5.02
N PHE A 167 -16.33 1.12 -5.23
CA PHE A 167 -15.03 0.46 -5.44
C PHE A 167 -14.58 -0.35 -4.23
N ARG A 168 -14.83 0.14 -3.01
CA ARG A 168 -14.53 -0.59 -1.77
C ARG A 168 -15.35 -1.87 -1.65
N GLN A 169 -16.67 -1.79 -1.91
CA GLN A 169 -17.54 -2.97 -1.90
C GLN A 169 -17.10 -4.01 -2.95
N TRP A 170 -16.70 -3.55 -4.14
CA TRP A 170 -16.17 -4.45 -5.17
C TRP A 170 -14.84 -5.10 -4.79
N ASP A 171 -13.94 -4.39 -4.11
CA ASP A 171 -12.70 -4.99 -3.59
C ASP A 171 -13.02 -6.10 -2.59
N ALA A 172 -13.90 -5.84 -1.62
CA ALA A 172 -14.33 -6.83 -0.63
C ALA A 172 -14.81 -8.14 -1.28
N GLN A 173 -15.64 -8.03 -2.32
CA GLN A 173 -16.22 -9.16 -3.06
C GLN A 173 -15.22 -9.96 -3.91
N CYS A 174 -14.33 -9.29 -4.64
CA CYS A 174 -13.65 -9.93 -5.79
C CYS A 174 -12.15 -10.25 -5.60
N GLY A 175 -11.46 -9.64 -4.63
CA GLY A 175 -9.99 -9.69 -4.60
C GLY A 175 -9.33 -8.52 -5.35
N GLY A 176 -8.20 -8.01 -4.83
CA GLY A 176 -7.66 -6.69 -5.21
C GLY A 176 -7.06 -6.56 -6.61
N GLY A 177 -6.95 -7.64 -7.39
CA GLY A 177 -6.24 -7.61 -8.67
C GLY A 177 -7.03 -7.03 -9.84
N LEU A 178 -8.29 -7.45 -10.03
CA LEU A 178 -8.98 -7.29 -11.33
C LEU A 178 -9.35 -5.83 -11.66
N ARG A 179 -9.54 -4.98 -10.64
CA ARG A 179 -10.12 -3.64 -10.78
C ARG A 179 -9.21 -2.49 -10.32
N ARG A 180 -7.96 -2.78 -9.93
CA ARG A 180 -7.04 -1.74 -9.42
C ARG A 180 -6.86 -0.57 -10.39
N LYS A 181 -6.80 -0.85 -11.70
CA LYS A 181 -6.71 0.19 -12.74
C LYS A 181 -7.91 1.15 -12.74
N ALA A 182 -9.11 0.67 -12.43
CA ALA A 182 -10.29 1.52 -12.35
C ALA A 182 -10.22 2.46 -11.14
N VAL A 183 -9.78 1.96 -9.98
CA VAL A 183 -9.56 2.76 -8.78
C VAL A 183 -8.49 3.84 -9.03
N VAL A 184 -7.35 3.47 -9.63
CA VAL A 184 -6.30 4.45 -9.96
C VAL A 184 -6.77 5.46 -11.02
N GLY A 185 -7.60 5.03 -11.97
CA GLY A 185 -8.25 5.93 -12.94
C GLY A 185 -9.14 6.95 -12.27
N GLN A 186 -10.01 6.52 -11.36
CA GLN A 186 -10.88 7.40 -10.58
C GLN A 186 -10.06 8.36 -9.70
N LEU A 187 -9.00 7.86 -9.08
CA LEU A 187 -8.07 8.70 -8.30
C LEU A 187 -7.46 9.78 -9.19
N HIS A 188 -7.04 9.44 -10.41
CA HIS A 188 -6.49 10.40 -11.36
C HIS A 188 -7.51 11.48 -11.72
N GLU A 189 -8.76 11.09 -12.01
CA GLU A 189 -9.86 12.03 -12.32
C GLU A 189 -10.16 12.99 -11.16
N VAL A 190 -10.30 12.46 -9.94
CA VAL A 190 -10.47 13.29 -8.72
C VAL A 190 -9.29 14.23 -8.53
N THR A 191 -8.07 13.78 -8.83
CA THR A 191 -6.86 14.61 -8.73
C THR A 191 -6.83 15.72 -9.78
N ASP A 192 -7.31 15.46 -11.00
CA ASP A 192 -7.42 16.50 -12.04
C ASP A 192 -8.43 17.60 -11.62
N LEU A 193 -9.54 17.22 -10.97
CA LEU A 193 -10.48 18.19 -10.37
C LEU A 193 -9.82 19.04 -9.27
N LEU A 194 -8.92 18.46 -8.48
CA LEU A 194 -8.14 19.16 -7.45
C LEU A 194 -7.06 20.10 -8.01
N GLN A 195 -6.70 19.98 -9.29
CA GLN A 195 -5.79 20.94 -9.96
C GLN A 195 -6.49 22.24 -10.37
N GLU A 196 -7.83 22.21 -10.48
CA GLU A 196 -8.62 23.39 -10.73
C GLU A 196 -8.88 24.19 -9.43
N PRO A 197 -9.09 25.52 -9.50
CA PRO A 197 -9.49 26.29 -8.32
C PRO A 197 -10.85 25.81 -7.79
N GLN A 198 -10.87 25.32 -6.55
CA GLN A 198 -12.08 24.86 -5.88
C GLN A 198 -12.41 25.72 -4.65
N PRO A 199 -13.70 25.93 -4.32
CA PRO A 199 -14.09 26.39 -2.99
C PRO A 199 -13.57 25.44 -1.91
N GLU A 200 -13.21 25.97 -0.73
CA GLU A 200 -12.60 25.19 0.36
C GLU A 200 -13.42 23.95 0.75
N ALA A 201 -14.74 24.09 0.85
CA ALA A 201 -15.64 22.98 1.18
C ALA A 201 -15.61 21.86 0.13
N THR A 202 -15.58 22.21 -1.15
CA THR A 202 -15.46 21.27 -2.27
C THR A 202 -14.09 20.61 -2.27
N ALA A 203 -13.02 21.38 -2.08
CA ALA A 203 -11.64 20.87 -2.03
C ALA A 203 -11.47 19.82 -0.92
N LYS A 204 -11.99 20.08 0.29
CA LYS A 204 -11.94 19.13 1.41
C LYS A 204 -12.63 17.80 1.09
N ARG A 205 -13.80 17.85 0.47
CA ARG A 205 -14.53 16.64 0.03
C ARG A 205 -13.76 15.88 -1.06
N LEU A 206 -13.21 16.58 -2.05
CA LEU A 206 -12.36 15.96 -3.09
C LEU A 206 -11.09 15.33 -2.51
N PHE A 207 -10.43 15.99 -1.54
CA PHE A 207 -9.28 15.42 -0.83
C PHE A 207 -9.66 14.17 -0.03
N ARG A 208 -10.86 14.13 0.57
CA ARG A 208 -11.37 12.91 1.22
C ARG A 208 -11.52 11.77 0.20
N CYS A 209 -12.18 12.02 -0.94
CA CYS A 209 -12.29 11.03 -2.02
C CYS A 209 -10.92 10.56 -2.50
N ALA A 210 -9.97 11.48 -2.72
CA ALA A 210 -8.62 11.16 -3.14
C ALA A 210 -7.88 10.31 -2.10
N ALA A 211 -8.06 10.60 -0.81
CA ALA A 211 -7.48 9.83 0.28
C ALA A 211 -8.04 8.41 0.34
N GLU A 212 -9.36 8.24 0.25
CA GLU A 212 -10.01 6.92 0.24
C GLU A 212 -9.63 6.09 -0.98
N LEU A 213 -9.58 6.69 -2.18
CA LEU A 213 -9.17 6.01 -3.41
C LEU A 213 -7.67 5.65 -3.41
N ALA A 214 -6.81 6.53 -2.88
CA ALA A 214 -5.39 6.25 -2.73
C ALA A 214 -5.15 5.15 -1.68
N GLU A 215 -5.87 5.15 -0.57
CA GLU A 215 -5.82 4.06 0.42
C GLU A 215 -6.22 2.74 -0.23
N LEU A 216 -7.34 2.71 -0.97
CA LEU A 216 -7.81 1.52 -1.65
C LEU A 216 -6.83 1.02 -2.73
N ALA A 217 -6.25 1.94 -3.52
CA ALA A 217 -5.20 1.59 -4.48
C ALA A 217 -3.95 1.01 -3.79
N GLY A 218 -3.61 1.54 -2.62
CA GLY A 218 -2.56 1.01 -1.75
C GLY A 218 -2.88 -0.40 -1.24
N TRP A 219 -4.10 -0.60 -0.75
CA TRP A 219 -4.57 -1.90 -0.25
C TRP A 219 -4.58 -2.98 -1.35
N MET A 220 -5.11 -2.64 -2.53
CA MET A 220 -5.11 -3.53 -3.69
C MET A 220 -3.69 -3.86 -4.15
N SER A 221 -2.78 -2.88 -4.12
CA SER A 221 -1.35 -3.10 -4.43
C SER A 221 -0.68 -4.01 -3.41
N TYR A 222 -1.01 -3.84 -2.12
CA TYR A 222 -0.54 -4.70 -1.03
C TYR A 222 -1.03 -6.15 -1.20
N ASP A 223 -2.30 -6.34 -1.59
CA ASP A 223 -2.92 -7.66 -1.77
C ASP A 223 -2.31 -8.49 -2.91
N VAL A 224 -1.82 -7.81 -3.96
CA VAL A 224 -1.12 -8.44 -5.09
C VAL A 224 0.41 -8.43 -4.97
N GLY A 225 0.95 -8.01 -3.82
CA GLY A 225 2.38 -8.09 -3.51
C GLY A 225 3.25 -6.91 -4.01
N LEU A 226 2.65 -5.85 -4.55
CA LEU A 226 3.36 -4.63 -5.00
C LEU A 226 3.68 -3.71 -3.80
N GLN A 227 4.54 -4.18 -2.90
CA GLN A 227 4.79 -3.53 -1.59
C GLN A 227 5.27 -2.07 -1.70
N PRO A 228 6.26 -1.70 -2.55
CA PRO A 228 6.67 -0.30 -2.67
C PRO A 228 5.56 0.61 -3.22
N THR A 229 4.79 0.12 -4.18
CA THR A 229 3.62 0.83 -4.74
C THR A 229 2.56 1.05 -3.69
N ALA A 230 2.26 0.01 -2.88
CA ALA A 230 1.32 0.10 -1.78
C ALA A 230 1.72 1.18 -0.77
N GLN A 231 2.99 1.17 -0.33
CA GLN A 231 3.50 2.15 0.62
C GLN A 231 3.39 3.58 0.07
N LYS A 232 3.72 3.78 -1.21
CA LYS A 232 3.61 5.10 -1.84
C LYS A 232 2.16 5.60 -1.87
N TYR A 233 1.21 4.74 -2.20
CA TYR A 233 -0.21 5.08 -2.18
C TYR A 233 -0.72 5.40 -0.77
N PHE A 234 -0.34 4.62 0.25
CA PHE A 234 -0.72 4.92 1.63
C PHE A 234 -0.17 6.28 2.09
N VAL A 235 1.07 6.61 1.74
CA VAL A 235 1.64 7.93 2.06
C VAL A 235 0.83 9.05 1.39
N LEU A 236 0.51 8.90 0.10
CA LEU A 236 -0.29 9.90 -0.61
C LEU A 236 -1.71 10.01 -0.01
N ALA A 237 -2.30 8.91 0.43
CA ALA A 237 -3.58 8.88 1.13
C ALA A 237 -3.52 9.65 2.46
N LEU A 238 -2.43 9.51 3.22
CA LEU A 238 -2.24 10.22 4.49
C LEU A 238 -2.08 11.74 4.28
N HIS A 239 -1.38 12.13 3.21
CA HIS A 239 -1.28 13.53 2.82
C HIS A 239 -2.65 14.09 2.43
N ALA A 240 -3.43 13.37 1.62
CA ALA A 240 -4.76 13.79 1.20
C ALA A 240 -5.75 13.86 2.38
N SER A 241 -5.72 12.91 3.31
CA SER A 241 -6.59 12.93 4.50
C SER A 241 -6.29 14.12 5.41
N LYS A 242 -5.01 14.52 5.49
CA LYS A 242 -4.62 15.74 6.19
C LYS A 242 -5.19 17.01 5.54
N GLU A 243 -5.09 17.13 4.22
CA GLU A 243 -5.67 18.28 3.49
C GLU A 243 -7.20 18.31 3.57
N ALA A 244 -7.85 17.14 3.66
CA ALA A 244 -9.27 17.03 3.95
C ALA A 244 -9.64 17.45 5.39
N GLY A 245 -8.67 17.48 6.31
CA GLY A 245 -8.90 17.64 7.75
C GLY A 245 -9.54 16.41 8.41
N ASP A 246 -9.47 15.25 7.77
CA ASP A 246 -10.13 14.01 8.17
C ASP A 246 -9.17 13.12 8.97
N LYS A 247 -9.06 13.40 10.28
CA LYS A 247 -8.16 12.68 11.19
C LYS A 247 -8.53 11.20 11.36
N PRO A 248 -9.81 10.79 11.49
CA PRO A 248 -10.18 9.38 11.50
C PRO A 248 -9.75 8.63 10.23
N LEU A 249 -9.93 9.23 9.05
CA LEU A 249 -9.45 8.62 7.81
C LEU A 249 -7.91 8.50 7.78
N GLY A 250 -7.19 9.51 8.28
CA GLY A 250 -5.73 9.44 8.42
C GLY A 250 -5.25 8.34 9.38
N SER A 251 -5.94 8.10 10.49
CA SER A 251 -5.60 7.01 11.41
C SER A 251 -5.88 5.63 10.80
N TYR A 252 -6.89 5.51 9.94
CA TYR A 252 -7.10 4.31 9.12
C TYR A 252 -5.96 4.05 8.14
N VAL A 253 -5.52 5.07 7.40
CA VAL A 253 -4.38 4.94 6.49
C VAL A 253 -3.12 4.48 7.23
N LEU A 254 -2.85 5.05 8.41
CA LEU A 254 -1.73 4.63 9.26
C LEU A 254 -1.86 3.18 9.75
N SER A 255 -3.09 2.69 9.98
CA SER A 255 -3.33 1.29 10.32
C SER A 255 -3.03 0.34 9.13
N SER A 256 -3.38 0.75 7.91
CA SER A 256 -3.00 0.04 6.67
C SER A 256 -1.47 -0.02 6.51
N MET A 257 -0.77 1.07 6.77
CA MET A 257 0.70 1.10 6.80
C MET A 257 1.27 0.20 7.89
N SER A 258 0.71 0.23 9.11
CA SER A 258 1.13 -0.65 10.21
C SER A 258 0.99 -2.12 9.85
N ARG A 259 -0.11 -2.51 9.23
CA ARG A 259 -0.32 -3.88 8.74
C ARG A 259 0.71 -4.30 7.70
N GLN A 260 1.09 -3.40 6.79
CA GLN A 260 2.20 -3.63 5.87
C GLN A 260 3.51 -3.86 6.63
N MET A 261 3.81 -3.06 7.66
CA MET A 261 5.03 -3.21 8.44
C MET A 261 5.06 -4.53 9.24
N ILE A 262 3.92 -4.99 9.78
CA ILE A 262 3.80 -6.33 10.38
C ILE A 262 4.12 -7.42 9.33
N HIS A 263 3.55 -7.31 8.13
CA HIS A 263 3.79 -8.27 7.05
C HIS A 263 5.26 -8.35 6.64
N LEU A 264 5.97 -7.21 6.66
CA LEU A 264 7.39 -7.11 6.35
C LEU A 264 8.32 -7.46 7.53
N GLY A 265 7.79 -7.90 8.67
CA GLY A 265 8.59 -8.26 9.84
C GLY A 265 9.20 -7.07 10.57
N ARG A 266 8.53 -5.91 10.53
CA ARG A 266 8.97 -4.63 11.10
C ARG A 266 8.00 -4.17 12.21
N PRO A 267 7.83 -4.93 13.31
CA PRO A 267 6.78 -4.64 14.28
C PRO A 267 7.02 -3.35 15.08
N ASP A 268 8.26 -2.89 15.24
CA ASP A 268 8.56 -1.59 15.87
C ASP A 268 7.96 -0.42 15.07
N ASP A 269 8.16 -0.40 13.75
CA ASP A 269 7.55 0.62 12.88
C ASP A 269 6.02 0.53 12.90
N ALA A 270 5.50 -0.69 12.91
CA ALA A 270 4.06 -0.92 12.97
C ALA A 270 3.46 -0.31 14.24
N LEU A 271 4.14 -0.46 15.37
CA LEU A 271 3.71 0.10 16.65
C LEU A 271 3.76 1.63 16.64
N GLU A 272 4.85 2.22 16.16
CA GLU A 272 5.00 3.68 16.05
C GLU A 272 3.90 4.31 15.17
N LEU A 273 3.56 3.67 14.04
CA LEU A 273 2.45 4.11 13.18
C LEU A 273 1.09 4.03 13.88
N ILE A 274 0.85 3.02 14.71
CA ILE A 274 -0.41 2.89 15.46
C ILE A 274 -0.48 3.89 16.62
N HIS A 275 0.62 4.14 17.34
CA HIS A 275 0.65 5.17 18.37
C HIS A 275 0.43 6.56 17.78
N LEU A 276 1.01 6.83 16.61
CA LEU A 276 0.75 8.04 15.83
C LEU A 276 -0.74 8.15 15.46
N ALA A 277 -1.35 7.07 14.97
CA ALA A 277 -2.76 7.00 14.60
C ALA A 277 -3.68 7.26 15.80
N GLN A 278 -3.47 6.54 16.91
CA GLN A 278 -4.23 6.68 18.15
C GLN A 278 -4.14 8.12 18.69
N TYR A 279 -2.93 8.69 18.76
CA TYR A 279 -2.74 10.05 19.25
C TYR A 279 -3.41 11.09 18.34
N GLY A 280 -3.25 10.96 17.02
CA GLY A 280 -3.77 11.93 16.06
C GLY A 280 -5.30 11.94 15.95
N SER A 281 -5.98 10.83 16.23
CA SER A 281 -7.44 10.72 16.14
C SER A 281 -8.16 10.58 17.48
N ARG A 282 -7.46 10.71 18.63
CA ARG A 282 -8.03 10.48 19.97
C ARG A 282 -9.32 11.25 20.30
N ASP A 283 -9.48 12.45 19.73
CA ASP A 283 -10.59 13.35 20.04
C ASP A 283 -11.77 13.21 19.05
N CYS A 284 -11.67 12.35 18.03
CA CYS A 284 -12.64 12.30 16.92
C CYS A 284 -12.88 10.92 16.30
N ALA A 285 -12.08 9.90 16.63
CA ALA A 285 -12.29 8.56 16.13
C ALA A 285 -13.48 7.88 16.82
N THR A 286 -14.29 7.17 16.04
CA THR A 286 -15.40 6.36 16.55
C THR A 286 -14.88 5.17 17.36
N PRO A 287 -15.72 4.56 18.22
CA PRO A 287 -15.36 3.33 18.92
C PRO A 287 -14.86 2.22 17.98
N ARG A 288 -15.44 2.06 16.79
CA ARG A 288 -14.98 1.04 15.81
C ARG A 288 -13.57 1.34 15.33
N THR A 289 -13.28 2.60 15.02
CA THR A 289 -11.94 3.04 14.59
C THR A 289 -10.93 2.80 15.72
N GLN A 290 -11.27 3.15 16.96
CA GLN A 290 -10.38 2.94 18.12
C GLN A 290 -10.14 1.45 18.40
N ALA A 291 -11.18 0.61 18.34
CA ALA A 291 -11.07 -0.84 18.49
C ALA A 291 -10.11 -1.44 17.44
N MET A 292 -10.23 -1.02 16.17
CA MET A 292 -9.30 -1.42 15.11
C MET A 292 -7.85 -1.04 15.44
N LEU A 293 -7.62 0.18 15.92
CA LEU A 293 -6.28 0.63 16.29
C LEU A 293 -5.70 -0.20 17.46
N TYR A 294 -6.49 -0.52 18.48
CA TYR A 294 -6.06 -1.40 19.57
C TYR A 294 -5.77 -2.83 19.10
N ALA A 295 -6.56 -3.38 18.18
CA ALA A 295 -6.30 -4.70 17.60
C ALA A 295 -4.97 -4.72 16.83
N MET A 296 -4.64 -3.65 16.09
CA MET A 296 -3.35 -3.52 15.42
C MET A 296 -2.18 -3.32 16.40
N GLU A 297 -2.39 -2.57 17.49
CA GLU A 297 -1.42 -2.44 18.58
C GLU A 297 -1.10 -3.80 19.20
N ALA A 298 -2.14 -4.61 19.47
CA ALA A 298 -1.99 -5.98 19.98
C ALA A 298 -1.12 -6.83 19.05
N ARG A 299 -1.37 -6.75 17.75
CA ARG A 299 -0.64 -7.52 16.74
C ARG A 299 0.82 -7.10 16.60
N ALA A 300 1.11 -5.81 16.75
CA ALA A 300 2.48 -5.31 16.83
C ALA A 300 3.20 -5.86 18.07
N TYR A 301 2.62 -5.73 19.27
CA TYR A 301 3.20 -6.29 20.49
C TYR A 301 3.38 -7.81 20.44
N ALA A 302 2.47 -8.53 19.80
CA ALA A 302 2.59 -9.97 19.59
C ALA A 302 3.86 -10.33 18.81
N ASN A 303 4.10 -9.65 17.69
CA ASN A 303 5.27 -9.85 16.85
C ASN A 303 6.59 -9.39 17.51
N MET A 304 6.52 -8.51 18.52
CA MET A 304 7.66 -8.14 19.37
C MET A 304 7.88 -9.09 20.57
N GLY A 305 7.03 -10.11 20.76
CA GLY A 305 7.13 -11.00 21.91
C GLY A 305 6.78 -10.34 23.25
N GLN A 306 5.84 -9.38 23.25
CA GLN A 306 5.41 -8.64 24.45
C GLN A 306 4.00 -9.10 24.91
N PRO A 307 3.87 -10.27 25.57
CA PRO A 307 2.58 -10.91 25.82
C PRO A 307 1.65 -10.10 26.72
N SER A 308 2.17 -9.47 27.78
CA SER A 308 1.35 -8.67 28.71
C SER A 308 0.74 -7.44 28.01
N LYS A 309 1.50 -6.79 27.12
CA LYS A 309 1.01 -5.63 26.37
C LYS A 309 0.03 -6.05 25.27
N CYS A 310 0.32 -7.15 24.57
CA CYS A 310 -0.61 -7.74 23.60
C CYS A 310 -1.96 -8.06 24.23
N LYS A 311 -1.99 -8.79 25.36
CA LYS A 311 -3.24 -9.14 26.06
C LYS A 311 -4.03 -7.90 26.50
N ARG A 312 -3.34 -6.86 26.96
CA ARG A 312 -3.98 -5.61 27.35
C ARG A 312 -4.61 -4.92 26.14
N ALA A 313 -3.90 -4.82 25.02
CA ALA A 313 -4.40 -4.21 23.79
C ALA A 313 -5.57 -5.02 23.18
N VAL A 314 -5.53 -6.34 23.22
CA VAL A 314 -6.67 -7.22 22.84
C VAL A 314 -7.91 -6.87 23.65
N ARG A 315 -7.79 -6.79 24.98
CA ARG A 315 -8.92 -6.44 25.85
C ARG A 315 -9.44 -5.03 25.55
N MET A 316 -8.56 -4.06 25.35
CA MET A 316 -8.97 -2.70 24.98
C MET A 316 -9.74 -2.68 23.66
N ALA A 317 -9.32 -3.49 22.67
CA ALA A 317 -10.03 -3.61 21.40
C ALA A 317 -11.44 -4.20 21.60
N GLU A 318 -11.55 -5.27 22.39
CA GLU A 318 -12.83 -5.92 22.72
C GLU A 318 -13.78 -4.99 23.47
N ASP A 319 -13.30 -4.39 24.58
CA ASP A 319 -14.09 -3.48 25.42
C ASP A 319 -14.57 -2.28 24.61
N THR A 320 -13.69 -1.66 23.80
CA THR A 320 -14.05 -0.51 22.97
C THR A 320 -15.04 -0.88 21.85
N PHE A 321 -14.96 -2.10 21.33
CA PHE A 321 -15.87 -2.54 20.27
C PHE A 321 -17.32 -2.71 20.76
N LEU A 322 -17.52 -2.96 22.06
CA LEU A 322 -18.86 -3.05 22.66
C LEU A 322 -19.63 -1.73 22.58
N ASP A 323 -18.91 -0.59 22.49
CA ASP A 323 -19.50 0.74 22.39
C ASP A 323 -19.94 1.11 20.96
N VAL A 324 -19.64 0.26 19.97
CA VAL A 324 -19.96 0.51 18.56
C VAL A 324 -21.48 0.54 18.34
N GLY A 325 -21.96 1.65 17.79
CA GLY A 325 -23.38 1.84 17.44
C GLY A 325 -24.28 2.25 18.60
N ILE A 326 -23.76 2.42 19.82
CA ILE A 326 -24.54 2.89 20.98
C ILE A 326 -25.08 4.31 20.75
N ASP A 327 -24.24 5.17 20.18
CA ASP A 327 -24.56 6.60 20.02
C ASP A 327 -25.45 6.89 18.79
N GLY A 328 -25.74 5.89 17.96
CA GLY A 328 -26.59 6.01 16.77
C GLY A 328 -26.01 6.86 15.62
N GLU A 329 -24.83 7.44 15.80
CA GLU A 329 -24.16 8.22 14.76
C GLU A 329 -23.70 7.31 13.60
N PRO A 330 -24.00 7.68 12.34
CA PRO A 330 -23.63 6.88 11.19
C PRO A 330 -22.11 6.88 10.99
N GLU A 331 -21.52 5.68 10.98
CA GLU A 331 -20.10 5.52 10.73
C GLU A 331 -19.77 5.65 9.23
N PRO A 332 -18.61 6.26 8.89
CA PRO A 332 -18.11 6.28 7.52
C PRO A 332 -18.00 4.89 6.92
N ASP A 333 -18.25 4.76 5.63
CA ASP A 333 -18.21 3.46 4.95
C ASP A 333 -16.85 2.76 5.06
N TRP A 334 -15.75 3.54 5.05
CA TRP A 334 -14.39 3.00 5.06
C TRP A 334 -14.01 2.22 6.31
N ILE A 335 -14.69 2.40 7.45
CA ILE A 335 -14.40 1.63 8.67
C ILE A 335 -15.28 0.39 8.81
N ARG A 336 -16.35 0.25 8.01
CA ARG A 336 -17.34 -0.83 8.18
C ARG A 336 -16.79 -2.23 8.00
N PHE A 337 -15.68 -2.37 7.26
CA PHE A 337 -14.99 -3.66 7.13
C PHE A 337 -14.58 -4.23 8.50
N PHE A 338 -14.27 -3.38 9.49
CA PHE A 338 -13.86 -3.82 10.82
C PHE A 338 -15.07 -4.27 11.64
N SER A 339 -15.57 -5.45 11.32
CA SER A 339 -16.71 -6.12 11.94
C SER A 339 -16.29 -6.94 13.18
N GLU A 340 -17.25 -7.59 13.85
CA GLU A 340 -16.96 -8.56 14.92
C GLU A 340 -16.07 -9.70 14.39
N ALA A 341 -16.24 -10.10 13.13
CA ALA A 341 -15.43 -11.12 12.49
C ALA A 341 -13.97 -10.68 12.33
N GLU A 342 -13.73 -9.45 11.85
CA GLU A 342 -12.38 -8.89 11.76
C GLU A 342 -11.74 -8.71 13.14
N LEU A 343 -12.47 -8.22 14.15
CA LEU A 343 -11.97 -8.09 15.52
C LEU A 343 -11.46 -9.44 16.06
N ASN A 344 -12.29 -10.48 15.97
CA ASN A 344 -11.93 -11.82 16.39
C ASN A 344 -10.73 -12.37 15.60
N GLY A 345 -10.71 -12.16 14.28
CA GLY A 345 -9.62 -12.57 13.41
C GLY A 345 -8.29 -11.91 13.79
N GLU A 346 -8.27 -10.60 14.05
CA GLU A 346 -7.07 -9.87 14.45
C GLU A 346 -6.57 -10.23 15.85
N ASN A 347 -7.48 -10.37 16.82
CA ASN A 347 -7.11 -10.79 18.16
C ASN A 347 -6.56 -12.23 18.16
N SER A 348 -7.16 -13.12 17.36
CA SER A 348 -6.63 -14.47 17.16
C SER A 348 -5.25 -14.44 16.49
N HIS A 349 -5.07 -13.63 15.45
CA HIS A 349 -3.76 -13.45 14.82
C HIS A 349 -2.70 -12.99 15.81
N SER A 350 -3.05 -12.09 16.73
CA SER A 350 -2.14 -11.64 17.79
C SER A 350 -1.70 -12.80 18.70
N TYR A 351 -2.62 -13.65 19.15
CA TYR A 351 -2.26 -14.83 19.95
C TYR A 351 -1.49 -15.89 19.16
N ARG A 352 -1.84 -16.12 17.90
CA ARG A 352 -1.08 -17.01 17.01
C ARG A 352 0.35 -16.53 16.80
N ASP A 353 0.54 -15.23 16.56
CA ASP A 353 1.86 -14.65 16.35
C ASP A 353 2.69 -14.71 17.65
N LEU A 354 2.07 -14.47 18.82
CA LEU A 354 2.70 -14.74 20.13
C LEU A 354 3.09 -16.21 20.31
N ALA A 355 2.25 -17.15 19.86
CA ALA A 355 2.58 -18.58 19.91
C ALA A 355 3.87 -18.84 19.16
N TYR A 356 4.03 -18.31 17.94
CA TYR A 356 5.26 -18.46 17.17
C TYR A 356 6.48 -17.82 17.83
N VAL A 357 6.38 -16.57 18.27
CA VAL A 357 7.51 -15.85 18.89
C VAL A 357 7.93 -16.53 20.21
N ALA A 358 6.99 -17.10 20.96
CA ALA A 358 7.25 -17.82 22.20
C ALA A 358 7.58 -19.32 21.99
N GLY A 359 8.10 -19.71 20.83
CA GLY A 359 8.56 -21.08 20.58
C GLY A 359 7.43 -22.09 20.35
N ARG A 360 6.38 -21.69 19.64
CA ARG A 360 5.15 -22.48 19.37
C ARG A 360 4.38 -22.85 20.65
N SER A 361 4.19 -21.87 21.52
CA SER A 361 3.51 -22.06 22.81
C SER A 361 2.05 -22.56 22.64
N PRO A 362 1.69 -23.74 23.17
CA PRO A 362 0.32 -24.25 23.12
C PRO A 362 -0.67 -23.35 23.85
N THR A 363 -0.24 -22.67 24.92
CA THR A 363 -1.09 -21.74 25.68
C THR A 363 -1.62 -20.61 24.82
N TYR A 364 -0.79 -20.03 23.95
CA TYR A 364 -1.23 -18.96 23.06
C TYR A 364 -2.03 -19.50 21.88
N ALA A 365 -1.72 -20.70 21.39
CA ALA A 365 -2.57 -21.37 20.38
C ALA A 365 -3.99 -21.61 20.91
N SER A 366 -4.15 -22.06 22.16
CA SER A 366 -5.45 -22.23 22.82
C SER A 366 -6.21 -20.92 23.05
N LEU A 367 -5.52 -19.78 23.16
CA LEU A 367 -6.19 -18.47 23.19
C LEU A 367 -6.61 -18.01 21.79
N ALA A 368 -5.85 -18.38 20.75
CA ALA A 368 -6.13 -18.00 19.37
C ALA A 368 -7.33 -18.77 18.78
N GLU A 369 -7.47 -20.05 19.10
CA GLU A 369 -8.48 -20.96 18.53
C GLU A 369 -9.92 -20.44 18.64
N PRO A 370 -10.50 -20.18 19.83
CA PRO A 370 -11.92 -19.80 19.93
C PRO A 370 -12.24 -18.49 19.19
N LEU A 371 -11.29 -17.55 19.19
CA LEU A 371 -11.42 -16.30 18.44
C LEU A 371 -11.39 -16.57 16.93
N MET A 372 -10.50 -17.44 16.45
CA MET A 372 -10.44 -17.75 15.02
C MET A 372 -11.66 -18.56 14.56
N GLU A 373 -12.13 -19.50 15.37
CA GLU A 373 -13.37 -20.24 15.10
C GLU A 373 -14.56 -19.29 14.95
N LYS A 374 -14.68 -18.31 15.86
CA LYS A 374 -15.72 -17.28 15.78
C LYS A 374 -15.58 -16.43 14.51
N ALA A 375 -14.38 -16.02 14.14
CA ALA A 375 -14.13 -15.28 12.90
C ALA A 375 -14.50 -16.10 11.66
N VAL A 376 -14.08 -17.36 11.59
CA VAL A 376 -14.41 -18.28 10.49
C VAL A 376 -15.92 -18.52 10.41
N GLN A 377 -16.61 -18.66 11.54
CA GLN A 377 -18.06 -18.81 11.57
C GLN A 377 -18.74 -17.57 10.98
N LEU A 378 -18.42 -16.38 11.50
CA LEU A 378 -19.05 -15.13 11.06
C LEU A 378 -18.80 -14.82 9.58
N PHE A 379 -17.58 -15.06 9.08
CA PHE A 379 -17.29 -14.93 7.66
C PHE A 379 -17.89 -16.04 6.79
N GLY A 380 -18.19 -17.20 7.36
CA GLY A 380 -18.84 -18.30 6.66
C GLY A 380 -20.30 -18.00 6.31
N ASP A 381 -20.93 -17.10 7.06
CA ASP A 381 -22.29 -16.59 6.81
C ASP A 381 -22.29 -15.34 5.89
N ASP A 382 -21.12 -14.93 5.40
CA ASP A 382 -20.89 -13.71 4.61
C ASP A 382 -20.38 -14.03 3.20
N ASP A 383 -21.27 -13.94 2.21
CA ASP A 383 -20.94 -14.17 0.81
C ASP A 383 -20.14 -13.02 0.16
N GLU A 384 -20.03 -11.86 0.82
CA GLU A 384 -19.30 -10.71 0.30
C GLU A 384 -17.81 -10.77 0.63
N HIS A 385 -17.42 -11.25 1.80
CA HIS A 385 -16.02 -11.16 2.27
C HIS A 385 -15.21 -12.46 2.08
N GLN A 386 -15.33 -13.10 0.92
CA GLN A 386 -14.69 -14.39 0.62
C GLN A 386 -13.16 -14.40 0.80
N ARG A 387 -12.49 -13.27 0.56
CA ARG A 387 -11.04 -13.13 0.80
C ARG A 387 -10.70 -13.20 2.29
N SER A 388 -11.43 -12.47 3.12
CA SER A 388 -11.26 -12.52 4.58
C SER A 388 -11.63 -13.91 5.09
N TYR A 389 -12.68 -14.54 4.56
CA TYR A 389 -13.03 -15.92 4.89
C TYR A 389 -11.88 -16.91 4.62
N ALA A 390 -11.29 -16.87 3.42
CA ALA A 390 -10.14 -17.72 3.08
C ALA A 390 -8.94 -17.48 4.01
N LEU A 391 -8.61 -16.22 4.32
CA LEU A 391 -7.51 -15.89 5.23
C LEU A 391 -7.75 -16.39 6.65
N ASN A 392 -8.98 -16.32 7.16
CA ASN A 392 -9.33 -16.82 8.49
C ASN A 392 -9.36 -18.35 8.53
N LEU A 393 -9.80 -19.02 7.46
CA LEU A 393 -9.66 -20.49 7.32
C LEU A 393 -8.18 -20.93 7.39
N ILE A 394 -7.29 -20.23 6.67
CA ILE A 394 -5.83 -20.48 6.73
C ILE A 394 -5.30 -20.15 8.13
N GLY A 395 -5.82 -19.09 8.75
CA GLY A 395 -5.54 -18.71 10.13
C GLY A 395 -5.83 -19.84 11.10
N LEU A 396 -7.03 -20.43 11.02
CA LEU A 396 -7.45 -21.55 11.87
C LEU A 396 -6.65 -22.82 11.58
N ALA A 397 -6.40 -23.12 10.30
CA ALA A 397 -5.52 -24.22 9.90
C ALA A 397 -4.13 -24.08 10.55
N THR A 398 -3.60 -22.85 10.61
CA THR A 398 -2.31 -22.56 11.25
C THR A 398 -2.37 -22.74 12.77
N VAL A 399 -3.48 -22.41 13.41
CA VAL A 399 -3.69 -22.64 14.85
C VAL A 399 -3.70 -24.14 15.17
N HIS A 400 -4.38 -24.97 14.35
CA HIS A 400 -4.34 -26.42 14.51
C HIS A 400 -2.92 -27.01 14.31
N LEU A 401 -2.13 -26.51 13.36
CA LEU A 401 -0.72 -26.92 13.25
C LEU A 401 0.10 -26.58 14.50
N LEU A 402 -0.12 -25.41 15.11
CA LEU A 402 0.53 -25.04 16.37
C LEU A 402 0.14 -25.98 17.52
N LYS A 403 -1.10 -26.50 17.49
CA LYS A 403 -1.60 -27.51 18.44
C LYS A 403 -1.19 -28.94 18.09
N ARG A 404 -0.48 -29.15 16.98
CA ARG A 404 -0.11 -30.48 16.44
C ARG A 404 -1.33 -31.32 16.05
N GLU A 405 -2.32 -30.69 15.43
CA GLU A 405 -3.55 -31.27 14.88
C GLU A 405 -3.53 -31.12 13.33
N PRO A 406 -2.62 -31.81 12.63
CA PRO A 406 -2.42 -31.62 11.19
C PRO A 406 -3.61 -32.05 10.33
N GLU A 407 -4.38 -33.06 10.73
CA GLU A 407 -5.58 -33.51 10.01
C GLU A 407 -6.69 -32.45 10.05
N GLN A 408 -6.85 -31.74 11.17
CA GLN A 408 -7.78 -30.60 11.25
C GLN A 408 -7.27 -29.43 10.41
N SER A 409 -5.96 -29.22 10.38
CA SER A 409 -5.34 -28.21 9.52
C SER A 409 -5.62 -28.45 8.05
N THR A 410 -5.48 -29.70 7.58
CA THR A 410 -5.68 -30.04 6.16
C THR A 410 -7.12 -29.78 5.72
N VAL A 411 -8.12 -30.21 6.51
CA VAL A 411 -9.54 -29.94 6.24
C VAL A 411 -9.83 -28.45 6.03
N LEU A 412 -9.22 -27.59 6.85
CA LEU A 412 -9.40 -26.15 6.76
C LEU A 412 -8.63 -25.52 5.60
N ALA A 413 -7.41 -25.99 5.36
CA ALA A 413 -6.60 -25.55 4.22
C ALA A 413 -7.23 -25.93 2.88
N GLU A 414 -7.86 -27.10 2.76
CA GLU A 414 -8.63 -27.50 1.57
C GLU A 414 -9.87 -26.62 1.35
N LYS A 415 -10.59 -26.28 2.44
CA LYS A 415 -11.68 -25.29 2.36
C LYS A 415 -11.15 -23.96 1.85
N ALA A 416 -10.03 -23.49 2.40
CA ALA A 416 -9.39 -22.26 1.96
C ALA A 416 -8.95 -22.33 0.48
N LEU A 417 -8.39 -23.45 0.02
CA LEU A 417 -7.99 -23.67 -1.37
C LEU A 417 -9.17 -23.54 -2.32
N ARG A 418 -10.33 -24.13 -1.97
CA ARG A 418 -11.56 -24.01 -2.77
C ARG A 418 -12.05 -22.57 -2.91
N VAL A 419 -11.90 -21.76 -1.86
CA VAL A 419 -12.23 -20.33 -1.90
C VAL A 419 -11.17 -19.55 -2.70
N ALA A 420 -9.88 -19.82 -2.44
CA ALA A 420 -8.75 -19.17 -3.10
C ALA A 420 -8.82 -19.26 -4.63
N ARG A 421 -9.25 -20.41 -5.17
CA ARG A 421 -9.43 -20.61 -6.61
C ARG A 421 -10.48 -19.71 -7.27
N LYS A 422 -11.41 -19.16 -6.48
CA LYS A 422 -12.48 -18.29 -6.97
C LYS A 422 -12.11 -16.80 -6.89
N ILE A 423 -11.02 -16.46 -6.22
CA ILE A 423 -10.60 -15.08 -5.97
C ILE A 423 -9.19 -14.81 -6.51
N ARG A 424 -8.87 -13.56 -6.81
CA ARG A 424 -7.50 -13.16 -7.20
C ARG A 424 -6.83 -12.42 -6.04
N SER A 425 -6.10 -13.16 -5.20
CA SER A 425 -5.35 -12.59 -4.07
C SER A 425 -4.02 -13.33 -3.88
N GLU A 426 -2.90 -12.65 -4.14
CA GLU A 426 -1.58 -13.24 -3.93
C GLU A 426 -1.28 -13.43 -2.44
N ARG A 427 -1.83 -12.56 -1.59
CA ARG A 427 -1.76 -12.70 -0.14
C ARG A 427 -2.38 -14.00 0.36
N VAL A 428 -3.54 -14.41 -0.19
CA VAL A 428 -4.18 -15.69 0.13
C VAL A 428 -3.31 -16.85 -0.33
N ASN A 429 -2.85 -16.82 -1.59
CA ASN A 429 -2.01 -17.87 -2.17
C ASN A 429 -0.70 -18.06 -1.37
N THR A 430 0.01 -16.97 -1.10
CA THR A 430 1.25 -16.98 -0.33
C THR A 430 1.04 -17.53 1.08
N ARG A 431 -0.05 -17.15 1.76
CA ARG A 431 -0.33 -17.64 3.11
C ARG A 431 -0.71 -19.11 3.11
N LEU A 432 -1.52 -19.55 2.15
CA LEU A 432 -1.90 -20.95 2.00
C LEU A 432 -0.67 -21.82 1.74
N ARG A 433 0.19 -21.46 0.77
CA ARG A 433 1.45 -22.15 0.49
C ARG A 433 2.30 -22.27 1.76
N LYS A 434 2.55 -21.16 2.46
CA LYS A 434 3.34 -21.16 3.70
C LYS A 434 2.77 -22.10 4.77
N THR A 435 1.45 -22.16 4.91
CA THR A 435 0.79 -23.06 5.87
C THR A 435 0.95 -24.52 5.46
N VAL A 436 0.75 -24.85 4.17
CA VAL A 436 0.95 -26.22 3.65
C VAL A 436 2.41 -26.64 3.71
N ASP A 437 3.36 -25.78 3.34
CA ASP A 437 4.81 -26.04 3.45
C ASP A 437 5.21 -26.33 4.91
N THR A 438 4.60 -25.61 5.86
CA THR A 438 4.82 -25.84 7.28
C THR A 438 4.26 -27.20 7.72
N ALA A 439 3.07 -27.57 7.24
CA ALA A 439 2.47 -28.88 7.50
C ALA A 439 3.34 -30.00 6.91
N ALA A 440 3.74 -29.90 5.64
CA ALA A 440 4.58 -30.88 4.96
C ALA A 440 5.96 -31.06 5.63
N ARG A 441 6.60 -29.95 6.05
CA ARG A 441 7.89 -30.02 6.75
C ARG A 441 7.78 -30.73 8.11
N ASP A 442 6.72 -30.44 8.86
CA ASP A 442 6.61 -30.87 10.25
C ASP A 442 5.83 -32.20 10.42
N PHE A 443 5.02 -32.58 9.41
CA PHE A 443 4.06 -33.68 9.43
C PHE A 443 3.90 -34.41 8.07
N GLY A 444 4.91 -34.37 7.20
CA GLY A 444 4.82 -34.92 5.83
C GLY A 444 4.56 -36.44 5.73
N ASP A 445 4.75 -37.19 6.82
CA ASP A 445 4.42 -38.63 6.87
C ASP A 445 2.91 -38.89 7.03
N ILE A 446 2.10 -37.84 7.27
CA ILE A 446 0.64 -37.97 7.41
C ILE A 446 0.00 -37.94 6.01
N PRO A 447 -0.81 -38.94 5.65
CA PRO A 447 -1.41 -39.04 4.31
C PRO A 447 -2.16 -37.78 3.88
N ASP A 448 -3.01 -37.23 4.75
CA ASP A 448 -3.80 -36.02 4.47
C ASP A 448 -2.93 -34.79 4.15
N VAL A 449 -1.74 -34.70 4.76
CA VAL A 449 -0.79 -33.60 4.51
C VAL A 449 -0.11 -33.78 3.16
N ALA A 450 0.27 -35.01 2.81
CA ALA A 450 0.83 -35.31 1.50
C ALA A 450 -0.19 -35.04 0.38
N GLU A 451 -1.44 -35.50 0.55
CA GLU A 451 -2.52 -35.27 -0.41
C GLU A 451 -2.81 -33.77 -0.60
N LEU A 452 -2.88 -32.99 0.48
CA LEU A 452 -3.04 -31.54 0.39
C LEU A 452 -1.89 -30.86 -0.35
N THR A 453 -0.65 -31.33 -0.17
CA THR A 453 0.54 -30.77 -0.83
C THR A 453 0.48 -31.01 -2.34
N ASP A 454 0.07 -32.21 -2.76
CA ASP A 454 -0.15 -32.55 -4.17
C ASP A 454 -1.29 -31.71 -4.76
N LEU A 455 -2.40 -31.60 -4.04
CA LEU A 455 -3.58 -30.81 -4.44
C LEU A 455 -3.24 -29.32 -4.63
N LEU A 456 -2.45 -28.75 -3.72
CA LEU A 456 -1.99 -27.37 -3.80
C LEU A 456 -1.11 -27.15 -5.03
N THR A 457 -0.21 -28.08 -5.32
CA THR A 457 0.71 -28.01 -6.47
C THR A 457 -0.07 -28.06 -7.79
N GLU A 458 -1.09 -28.92 -7.88
CA GLU A 458 -1.96 -29.03 -9.05
C GLU A 458 -2.82 -27.76 -9.25
N GLN A 459 -3.40 -27.22 -8.17
CA GLN A 459 -4.44 -26.20 -8.27
C GLN A 459 -3.94 -24.75 -8.12
N LEU A 460 -2.74 -24.54 -7.58
CA LEU A 460 -2.11 -23.22 -7.41
C LEU A 460 -0.60 -23.25 -7.77
N PRO A 461 -0.24 -23.58 -9.03
CA PRO A 461 1.15 -23.66 -9.47
C PRO A 461 1.91 -22.32 -9.26
N GLU A 462 3.23 -22.40 -9.01
CA GLU A 462 4.08 -21.24 -8.67
C GLU A 462 4.11 -20.15 -9.76
N THR A 463 3.89 -20.53 -11.01
CA THR A 463 3.78 -19.63 -12.15
C THR A 463 2.36 -19.68 -12.69
N ALA A 464 1.58 -18.61 -12.49
CA ALA A 464 0.47 -18.35 -13.39
C ALA A 464 1.08 -18.14 -14.78
N GLU A 465 0.81 -19.04 -15.74
CA GLU A 465 1.02 -18.71 -17.14
C GLU A 465 0.29 -17.39 -17.40
N ALA A 466 1.06 -16.35 -17.73
CA ALA A 466 0.52 -15.02 -17.97
C ALA A 466 -0.43 -15.11 -19.16
N VAL A 467 -1.74 -15.00 -18.89
CA VAL A 467 -2.77 -14.76 -19.91
C VAL A 467 -3.14 -13.29 -19.90
#